data_AF-A0A0D7AQA8-F1
#
_entry.id   AF-A0A0D7AQA8-F1
#
_cell.length_a   1.000
_cell.length_b   1.000
_cell.length_c   1.000
_cell.angle_alpha   90.00
_cell.angle_beta   90.00
_cell.angle_gamma   90.00
#
_symmetry.space_group_name_H-M   'P 1'
#
loop_
_entity.id
_entity.type
_entity.pdbx_description
1 polymer ?
#
loop_
_entity_poly.entity_id
_entity_poly.type
_entity_poly.pdbx_seq_one_letter_code
_entity_poly.pdbx_strand_id
1 'polypeptide(L)'
;MPSSIASSIVELWRQMPWHVTHLAVRARQGIWVPLKERTRPDGRFSVFPLLQHLEINGIETTRVVSDIIRVVLKRCGARKIRVEGRTGYRKSKKPPVLHRLDISCPLTSSQRRTLLALSECGALAVYLSVSGERARYVPSDGDSNDDSDGSDGEEEDNSSGDDDGVVYI
;
A
#
# COMPACT_ATOMS: atom_id res chain seq x y z
N MET A 1 -0.41 24.67 -2.40
CA MET A 1 -0.23 24.99 -0.97
C MET A 1 -0.43 23.70 -0.18
N PRO A 2 0.58 23.15 0.51
CA PRO A 2 0.32 22.06 1.45
C PRO A 2 -0.73 22.55 2.46
N SER A 3 -1.75 21.74 2.73
CA SER A 3 -2.77 22.12 3.70
C SER A 3 -2.10 22.39 5.05
N SER A 4 -2.54 23.43 5.77
CA SER A 4 -2.00 23.84 7.09
C SER A 4 -1.85 22.66 8.06
N ILE A 5 -2.73 21.66 7.95
CA ILE A 5 -2.70 20.40 8.70
C ILE A 5 -1.46 19.55 8.38
N ALA A 6 -1.14 19.38 7.09
CA ALA A 6 0.03 18.58 6.69
C ALA A 6 1.32 19.21 7.22
N SER A 7 1.44 20.54 7.19
CA SER A 7 2.60 21.26 7.72
C SER A 7 2.74 21.08 9.24
N SER A 8 1.64 21.21 9.98
CA SER A 8 1.64 21.07 11.45
C SER A 8 2.02 19.65 11.91
N ILE A 9 1.60 18.63 11.17
CA ILE A 9 1.95 17.22 11.45
C ILE A 9 3.44 16.96 11.19
N VAL A 10 4.01 17.54 10.12
CA VAL A 10 5.46 17.40 9.83
C VAL A 10 6.30 17.95 10.98
N GLU A 11 5.95 19.14 11.48
CA GLU A 11 6.66 19.76 12.60
C GLU A 11 6.57 18.93 13.87
N LEU A 12 5.38 18.43 14.19
CA LEU A 12 5.18 17.53 15.33
C LEU A 12 6.05 16.28 15.22
N TRP A 13 6.12 15.67 14.04
CA TRP A 13 6.92 14.46 13.84
C TRP A 13 8.42 14.72 13.92
N ARG A 14 8.88 15.90 13.51
CA ARG A 14 10.28 16.33 13.64
C ARG A 14 10.70 16.56 15.09
N GLN A 15 9.76 16.77 16.02
CA GLN A 15 10.06 16.92 17.45
C GLN A 15 10.25 15.56 18.15
N MET A 16 9.73 14.45 17.59
CA MET A 16 9.78 13.13 18.22
C MET A 16 10.40 12.01 17.35
N PRO A 17 11.47 12.24 16.56
CA PRO A 17 11.90 11.25 15.57
C PRO A 17 12.54 9.99 16.17
N TRP A 18 13.17 10.10 17.34
CA TRP A 18 14.03 9.05 17.89
C TRP A 18 13.35 8.04 18.83
N HIS A 19 12.10 8.28 19.23
CA HIS A 19 11.42 7.42 20.21
C HIS A 19 10.28 6.60 19.60
N VAL A 20 9.88 6.93 18.36
CA VAL A 20 8.72 6.31 17.72
C VAL A 20 9.13 5.03 17.01
N THR A 21 8.76 3.89 17.62
CA THR A 21 8.94 2.55 17.04
C THR A 21 7.65 2.00 16.44
N HIS A 22 6.50 2.50 16.88
CA HIS A 22 5.17 2.16 16.39
C HIS A 22 4.45 3.44 15.94
N LEU A 23 3.87 3.44 14.75
CA LEU A 23 3.04 4.54 14.25
C LEU A 23 1.71 3.99 13.71
N ALA A 24 0.60 4.47 14.27
CA ALA A 24 -0.74 4.21 13.75
C ALA A 24 -1.31 5.46 13.10
N VAL A 25 -1.75 5.34 11.85
CA VAL A 25 -2.15 6.49 11.02
C VAL A 25 -3.32 6.13 10.12
N ARG A 26 -4.27 7.06 10.02
CA ARG A 26 -5.36 6.96 9.04
C ARG A 26 -4.79 7.13 7.63
N ALA A 27 -5.33 6.39 6.67
CA ALA A 27 -5.03 6.44 5.23
C ALA A 27 -5.39 7.77 4.54
N ARG A 28 -5.27 8.91 5.24
CA ARG A 28 -5.58 10.25 4.74
C ARG A 28 -4.45 10.81 3.90
N GLN A 29 -4.82 11.61 2.91
CA GLN A 29 -3.87 12.31 2.05
C GLN A 29 -3.01 13.30 2.87
N GLY A 30 -1.72 13.40 2.55
CA GLY A 30 -0.80 14.38 3.15
C GLY A 30 -0.04 13.91 4.39
N ILE A 31 -0.61 13.00 5.20
CA ILE A 31 0.06 12.48 6.41
C ILE A 31 1.30 11.64 6.05
N TRP A 32 1.35 11.06 4.86
CA TRP A 32 2.43 10.17 4.43
C TRP A 32 3.66 10.89 3.87
N VAL A 33 3.54 12.19 3.55
CA VAL A 33 4.60 12.99 2.92
C VAL A 33 5.90 12.99 3.73
N PRO A 34 5.88 13.12 5.07
CA PRO A 34 7.12 13.07 5.84
C PRO A 34 7.75 11.68 5.89
N LEU A 35 6.97 10.61 5.72
CA LEU A 35 7.52 9.25 5.57
C LEU A 35 8.13 9.02 4.18
N LYS A 36 7.72 9.81 3.18
CA LYS A 36 8.35 9.85 1.84
C LYS A 36 9.66 10.64 1.83
N GLU A 37 9.88 11.52 2.82
CA GLU A 37 11.07 12.36 2.92
C GLU A 37 12.32 11.46 3.05
N ARG A 38 13.05 11.38 1.95
CA ARG A 38 14.40 10.81 1.79
C ARG A 38 15.27 11.99 1.35
N THR A 39 16.55 12.14 1.70
CA THR A 39 17.56 11.18 2.14
C THR A 39 18.67 12.03 2.78
N ARG A 40 19.14 11.67 3.98
CA ARG A 40 20.54 12.00 4.31
C ARG A 40 21.45 11.14 3.41
N PRO A 41 22.71 11.54 3.12
CA PRO A 41 23.63 10.77 2.27
C PRO A 41 23.84 9.30 2.73
N ASP A 42 23.57 9.04 4.00
CA ASP A 42 23.65 7.73 4.66
C ASP A 42 22.49 6.76 4.33
N GLY A 43 21.46 7.21 3.60
CA GLY A 43 20.29 6.41 3.27
C GLY A 43 19.27 6.25 4.40
N ARG A 44 19.45 6.96 5.53
CA ARG A 44 18.53 6.92 6.67
C ARG A 44 17.34 7.86 6.47
N PHE A 45 16.21 7.50 7.08
CA PHE A 45 15.00 8.33 7.11
C PHE A 45 15.12 9.37 8.22
N SER A 46 14.79 10.62 7.92
CA SER A 46 14.94 11.76 8.85
C SER A 46 13.87 11.79 9.94
N VAL A 47 12.65 11.36 9.63
CA VAL A 47 11.50 11.60 10.52
C VAL A 47 11.25 10.47 11.51
N PHE A 48 11.52 9.21 11.15
CA PHE A 48 11.39 8.09 12.08
C PHE A 48 12.44 6.99 11.80
N PRO A 49 13.72 7.22 12.17
CA PRO A 49 14.80 6.26 11.93
C PRO A 49 14.60 4.90 12.61
N LEU A 50 13.75 4.81 13.65
CA LEU A 50 13.52 3.60 14.44
C LEU A 50 12.11 3.00 14.28
N LEU A 51 11.35 3.42 13.26
CA LEU A 51 9.99 2.95 13.05
C LEU A 51 9.95 1.48 12.59
N GLN A 52 9.54 0.58 13.47
CA GLN A 52 9.47 -0.86 13.24
C GLN A 52 8.07 -1.36 12.86
N HIS A 53 7.01 -0.70 13.33
CA HIS A 53 5.62 -1.11 13.10
C HIS A 53 4.79 0.07 12.58
N LEU A 54 4.12 -0.14 11.45
CA LEU A 54 3.20 0.81 10.85
C LEU A 54 1.79 0.21 10.77
N GLU A 55 0.82 0.90 11.34
CA GLU A 55 -0.60 0.55 11.24
C GLU A 55 -1.35 1.56 10.38
N ILE A 56 -2.18 1.05 9.47
CA ILE A 56 -2.92 1.85 8.50
C ILE A 56 -4.40 1.48 8.56
N ASN A 57 -5.24 2.46 8.87
CA ASN A 57 -6.68 2.29 8.93
C ASN A 57 -7.45 3.31 8.07
N GLY A 58 -8.66 2.95 7.62
CA GLY A 58 -9.57 3.85 6.90
C GLY A 58 -10.08 3.31 5.56
N ILE A 59 -11.06 4.03 4.98
CA ILE A 59 -11.76 3.69 3.72
C ILE A 59 -11.31 4.67 2.62
N GLU A 60 -10.01 4.78 2.43
CA GLU A 60 -9.44 5.84 1.59
C GLU A 60 -9.10 5.33 0.19
N THR A 61 -8.85 6.28 -0.72
CA THR A 61 -8.64 5.96 -2.13
C THR A 61 -7.42 5.04 -2.33
N THR A 62 -7.53 4.12 -3.28
CA THR A 62 -6.46 3.20 -3.68
C THR A 62 -5.15 3.91 -4.04
N ARG A 63 -5.22 5.17 -4.51
CA ARG A 63 -4.04 6.01 -4.80
C ARG A 63 -3.20 6.29 -3.56
N VAL A 64 -3.83 6.64 -2.43
CA VAL A 64 -3.10 6.90 -1.18
C VAL A 64 -2.42 5.62 -0.69
N VAL A 65 -3.11 4.49 -0.79
CA VAL A 65 -2.56 3.17 -0.42
C VAL A 65 -1.33 2.81 -1.25
N SER A 66 -1.34 3.06 -2.57
CA SER A 66 -0.16 2.87 -3.42
C SER A 66 1.04 3.71 -2.98
N ASP A 67 0.79 4.96 -2.57
CA ASP A 67 1.83 5.84 -2.04
C ASP A 67 2.40 5.34 -0.71
N ILE A 68 1.57 4.73 0.13
CA ILE A 68 2.03 4.12 1.38
C ILE A 68 2.88 2.88 1.09
N ILE A 69 2.44 2.01 0.19
CA ILE A 69 3.21 0.83 -0.22
C ILE A 69 4.59 1.23 -0.74
N ARG A 70 4.69 2.33 -1.51
CA ARG A 70 5.99 2.89 -1.95
C ARG A 70 6.89 3.30 -0.80
N VAL A 71 6.34 3.88 0.27
CA VAL A 71 7.10 4.22 1.49
C VAL A 71 7.56 2.95 2.20
N VAL A 72 6.65 2.00 2.38
CA VAL A 72 6.91 0.70 3.01
C VAL A 72 8.06 -0.02 2.28
N LEU A 73 8.00 -0.11 0.95
CA LEU A 73 9.05 -0.70 0.11
C LEU A 73 10.43 -0.10 0.38
N LYS A 74 10.51 1.22 0.57
CA LYS A 74 11.77 1.91 0.88
C LYS A 74 12.27 1.59 2.29
N ARG A 75 11.38 1.32 3.26
CA ARG A 75 11.69 1.17 4.69
C ARG A 75 11.90 -0.28 5.14
N CYS A 76 11.23 -1.23 4.50
CA CYS A 76 11.34 -2.66 4.80
C CYS A 76 12.60 -3.31 4.19
N GLY A 77 13.49 -2.53 3.58
CA GLY A 77 14.73 -3.05 3.01
C GLY A 77 14.51 -4.08 1.89
N ALA A 78 13.33 -4.13 1.26
CA ALA A 78 13.14 -4.98 0.09
C ALA A 78 13.82 -4.37 -1.14
N ARG A 79 14.43 -5.21 -1.97
CA ARG A 79 14.96 -4.83 -3.28
C ARG A 79 14.06 -5.42 -4.35
N LYS A 80 13.53 -4.56 -5.23
CA LYS A 80 12.86 -5.01 -6.46
C LYS A 80 13.87 -5.73 -7.34
N ILE A 81 13.54 -6.93 -7.77
CA ILE A 81 14.34 -7.74 -8.69
C ILE A 81 13.49 -8.07 -9.92
N ARG A 82 14.15 -8.41 -11.02
CA ARG A 82 13.52 -9.00 -12.19
C ARG A 82 14.07 -10.40 -12.35
N VAL A 83 13.19 -11.38 -12.47
CA VAL A 83 13.57 -12.78 -12.71
C VAL A 83 12.66 -13.32 -13.79
N GLU A 84 13.25 -13.84 -14.85
CA GLU A 84 12.53 -14.44 -15.98
C GLU A 84 11.43 -13.52 -16.56
N GLY A 85 11.75 -12.22 -16.69
CA GLY A 85 10.82 -11.21 -17.19
C GLY A 85 9.80 -10.71 -16.17
N ARG A 86 9.68 -11.35 -15.01
CA ARG A 86 8.71 -11.02 -13.95
C ARG A 86 9.33 -10.18 -12.83
N THR A 87 8.55 -9.25 -12.30
CA THR A 87 8.96 -8.43 -11.15
C THR A 87 8.87 -9.25 -9.85
N GLY A 88 9.92 -9.31 -9.04
CA GLY A 88 9.92 -9.95 -7.72
C GLY A 88 10.54 -9.06 -6.64
N TYR A 89 10.61 -9.57 -5.41
CA TYR A 89 11.25 -8.89 -4.28
C TYR A 89 12.22 -9.82 -3.56
N ARG A 90 13.34 -9.25 -3.11
CA ARG A 90 14.32 -9.94 -2.27
C ARG A 90 14.66 -9.10 -1.05
N LYS A 91 14.83 -9.73 0.10
CA LYS A 91 15.36 -9.09 1.31
C LYS A 91 16.75 -8.52 1.06
N SER A 92 16.96 -7.23 1.34
CA SER A 92 18.30 -6.62 1.32
C SER A 92 19.14 -7.15 2.48
N LYS A 93 20.46 -7.09 2.31
CA LYS A 93 21.43 -7.31 3.38
C LYS A 93 21.42 -6.18 4.41
N LYS A 94 20.89 -5.01 4.05
CA LYS A 94 20.75 -3.88 4.98
C LYS A 94 19.62 -4.20 5.98
N PRO A 95 19.82 -3.95 7.29
CA PRO A 95 18.77 -4.17 8.27
C PRO A 95 17.56 -3.31 7.90
N PRO A 96 16.37 -3.92 7.76
CA PRO A 96 15.16 -3.16 7.49
C PRO A 96 14.82 -2.31 8.71
N VAL A 97 14.33 -1.10 8.48
CA VAL A 97 13.87 -0.23 9.58
C VAL A 97 12.47 -0.65 9.99
N LEU A 98 11.62 -0.95 8.99
CA LEU A 98 10.24 -1.39 9.18
C LEU A 98 10.14 -2.91 9.10
N HIS A 99 9.61 -3.55 10.14
CA HIS A 99 9.44 -4.99 10.26
C HIS A 99 8.00 -5.46 10.12
N ARG A 100 7.04 -4.61 10.46
CA ARG A 100 5.61 -4.96 10.49
C ARG A 100 4.74 -3.89 9.84
N LEU A 101 3.78 -4.34 9.04
CA LEU A 101 2.74 -3.52 8.44
C LEU A 101 1.37 -4.14 8.71
N ASP A 102 0.51 -3.40 9.40
CA ASP A 102 -0.89 -3.78 9.58
C ASP A 102 -1.75 -2.83 8.75
N ILE A 103 -2.61 -3.38 7.90
CA ILE A 103 -3.43 -2.60 6.98
C ILE A 103 -4.86 -3.12 7.01
N SER A 104 -5.79 -2.21 7.32
CA SER A 104 -7.21 -2.50 7.43
C SER A 104 -8.04 -1.76 6.39
N CYS A 105 -7.44 -1.31 5.28
CA CYS A 105 -8.13 -0.60 4.21
C CYS A 105 -8.36 -1.50 2.98
N PRO A 106 -9.31 -1.16 2.09
CA PRO A 106 -9.46 -1.85 0.82
C PRO A 106 -8.16 -1.80 -0.01
N LEU A 107 -7.80 -2.93 -0.62
CA LEU A 107 -6.61 -3.09 -1.45
C LEU A 107 -7.00 -3.56 -2.85
N THR A 108 -6.36 -2.99 -3.87
CA THR A 108 -6.43 -3.58 -5.22
C THR A 108 -5.68 -4.91 -5.25
N SER A 109 -5.96 -5.73 -6.26
CA SER A 109 -5.26 -7.00 -6.47
C SER A 109 -3.74 -6.81 -6.62
N SER A 110 -3.29 -5.74 -7.29
CA SER A 110 -1.86 -5.43 -7.44
C SER A 110 -1.18 -5.01 -6.13
N GLN A 111 -1.88 -4.24 -5.30
CA GLN A 111 -1.39 -3.84 -3.97
C GLN A 111 -1.27 -5.04 -3.03
N ARG A 112 -2.31 -5.89 -3.01
CA ARG A 112 -2.30 -7.14 -2.24
C ARG A 112 -1.16 -8.05 -2.67
N ARG A 113 -1.00 -8.30 -3.99
CA ARG A 113 0.12 -9.09 -4.54
C ARG A 113 1.47 -8.54 -4.09
N THR A 114 1.67 -7.22 -4.19
CA THR A 114 2.93 -6.57 -3.76
C THR A 114 3.21 -6.79 -2.27
N LEU A 115 2.21 -6.60 -1.42
CA LEU A 115 2.36 -6.77 0.03
C LEU A 115 2.63 -8.22 0.43
N LEU A 116 1.95 -9.18 -0.19
CA LEU A 116 2.20 -10.60 0.04
C LEU A 116 3.64 -10.99 -0.35
N ALA A 117 4.12 -10.54 -1.50
CA ALA A 117 5.49 -10.80 -1.93
C ALA A 117 6.54 -10.25 -0.96
N LEU A 118 6.27 -9.11 -0.29
CA LEU A 118 7.17 -8.58 0.75
C LEU A 118 7.17 -9.44 2.02
N SER A 119 6.03 -10.06 2.34
CA SER A 119 5.90 -10.99 3.45
C SER A 119 6.60 -12.30 3.17
N GLU A 120 6.40 -12.87 2.00
CA GLU A 120 6.98 -14.16 1.61
C GLU A 120 8.50 -14.09 1.49
N CYS A 121 9.06 -12.98 0.97
CA CYS A 121 10.52 -12.81 0.93
C CYS A 121 11.13 -12.43 2.29
N GLY A 122 10.34 -12.38 3.36
CA GLY A 122 10.78 -12.11 4.74
C GLY A 122 11.33 -10.69 4.95
N ALA A 123 10.95 -9.75 4.06
CA ALA A 123 11.31 -8.34 4.18
C ALA A 123 10.38 -7.59 5.14
N LEU A 124 9.11 -8.02 5.24
CA LEU A 124 8.09 -7.33 6.02
C LEU A 124 7.00 -8.27 6.49
N ALA A 125 6.71 -8.35 7.79
CA ALA A 125 5.51 -9.04 8.28
C ALA A 125 4.26 -8.21 7.93
N VAL A 126 3.36 -8.76 7.11
CA VAL A 126 2.14 -8.05 6.67
C VAL A 126 0.90 -8.69 7.27
N TYR A 127 0.07 -7.87 7.92
CA TYR A 127 -1.24 -8.27 8.43
C TYR A 127 -2.33 -7.50 7.69
N LEU A 128 -3.11 -8.23 6.90
CA LEU A 128 -4.24 -7.67 6.13
C LEU A 128 -5.54 -7.95 6.90
N SER A 129 -6.11 -6.92 7.53
CA SER A 129 -7.45 -7.04 8.12
C SER A 129 -8.50 -6.73 7.05
N VAL A 130 -9.49 -7.62 6.90
CA VAL A 130 -10.65 -7.32 6.06
C VAL A 130 -11.49 -6.28 6.79
N SER A 131 -11.51 -5.04 6.29
CA SER A 131 -12.51 -4.04 6.67
C SER A 131 -13.87 -4.54 6.18
N GLY A 132 -14.52 -5.36 6.99
CA GLY A 132 -15.84 -5.89 6.73
C GLY A 132 -16.90 -4.84 7.04
N GLU A 133 -17.15 -3.92 6.11
CA GLU A 133 -18.55 -3.63 5.80
C GLU A 133 -18.94 -4.63 4.73
N ARG A 134 -19.53 -5.75 5.15
CA ARG A 134 -20.33 -6.56 4.22
C ARG A 134 -21.29 -5.58 3.55
N ALA A 135 -21.25 -5.50 2.22
CA ALA A 135 -22.33 -4.88 1.47
C ALA A 135 -23.63 -5.43 2.04
N ARG A 136 -24.49 -4.56 2.59
CA ARG A 136 -25.83 -4.96 2.98
C ARG A 136 -26.50 -5.41 1.69
N TYR A 137 -26.58 -6.72 1.51
CA TYR A 137 -27.43 -7.32 0.52
C TYR A 137 -28.84 -6.87 0.89
N VAL A 138 -29.40 -5.95 0.10
CA VAL A 138 -30.82 -5.66 0.13
C VAL A 138 -31.44 -6.72 -0.77
N PRO A 139 -32.17 -7.72 -0.25
CA PRO A 139 -33.03 -8.52 -1.09
C PRO A 139 -34.20 -7.60 -1.46
N SER A 140 -34.18 -7.03 -2.65
CA SER A 140 -35.38 -6.48 -3.24
C SER A 140 -36.07 -7.63 -3.95
N ASP A 141 -36.93 -8.32 -3.20
CA ASP A 141 -38.07 -9.02 -3.77
C ASP A 141 -38.91 -7.96 -4.51
N GLY A 142 -39.00 -8.05 -5.82
CA GLY A 142 -39.63 -7.00 -6.63
C GLY A 142 -39.60 -7.31 -8.11
N ASP A 143 -40.47 -8.24 -8.49
CA ASP A 143 -40.90 -8.62 -9.83
C ASP A 143 -41.09 -7.40 -10.78
N SER A 144 -40.36 -7.36 -11.89
CA SER A 144 -40.78 -6.64 -13.11
C SER A 144 -39.96 -7.08 -14.32
N ASN A 145 -40.63 -7.81 -15.20
CA ASN A 145 -40.22 -8.09 -16.58
C ASN A 145 -39.92 -6.78 -17.33
N ASP A 146 -38.79 -6.73 -18.05
CA ASP A 146 -38.71 -5.96 -19.28
C ASP A 146 -37.75 -6.63 -20.26
N ASP A 147 -38.33 -7.15 -21.34
CA ASP A 147 -37.65 -7.70 -22.51
C ASP A 147 -37.05 -6.55 -23.32
N SER A 148 -35.75 -6.60 -23.62
CA SER A 148 -35.19 -5.80 -24.71
C SER A 148 -34.06 -6.54 -25.40
N ASP A 149 -34.40 -6.95 -26.62
CA ASP A 149 -33.65 -7.65 -27.64
C ASP A 149 -32.56 -6.77 -28.29
N GLY A 150 -31.44 -7.39 -28.65
CA GLY A 150 -30.66 -7.09 -29.85
C GLY A 150 -29.69 -5.91 -29.84
N SER A 151 -28.39 -6.20 -29.65
CA SER A 151 -27.43 -6.00 -30.74
C SER A 151 -26.11 -6.73 -30.48
N ASP A 152 -25.81 -7.66 -31.39
CA ASP A 152 -24.50 -8.27 -31.65
C ASP A 152 -23.50 -7.19 -32.09
N GLY A 153 -22.23 -7.37 -31.71
CA GLY A 153 -21.18 -6.38 -31.87
C GLY A 153 -19.82 -6.92 -31.43
N GLU A 154 -19.36 -7.94 -32.15
CA GLU A 154 -17.98 -8.24 -32.56
C GLU A 154 -16.84 -8.02 -31.54
N GLU A 155 -16.14 -9.12 -31.28
CA GLU A 155 -14.82 -9.18 -30.63
C GLU A 155 -13.80 -8.30 -31.38
N GLU A 156 -13.03 -7.47 -30.67
CA GLU A 156 -11.59 -7.34 -30.93
C GLU A 156 -10.80 -6.99 -29.66
N ASP A 157 -9.68 -7.69 -29.59
CA ASP A 157 -8.66 -7.82 -28.57
C ASP A 157 -7.73 -6.60 -28.51
N ASN A 158 -6.83 -6.62 -27.53
CA ASN A 158 -5.63 -5.79 -27.37
C ASN A 158 -5.75 -4.58 -26.44
N SER A 159 -5.95 -4.84 -25.15
CA SER A 159 -5.22 -4.07 -24.16
C SER A 159 -4.07 -4.91 -23.62
N SER A 160 -2.86 -4.59 -24.10
CA SER A 160 -1.57 -5.00 -23.55
C SER A 160 -1.41 -4.45 -22.13
N GLY A 161 -2.21 -4.96 -21.21
CA GLY A 161 -2.02 -4.77 -19.79
C GLY A 161 -0.90 -5.71 -19.37
N ASP A 162 0.32 -5.17 -19.32
CA ASP A 162 1.50 -5.76 -18.69
C ASP A 162 1.09 -6.40 -17.35
N ASP A 163 0.71 -7.67 -17.38
CA ASP A 163 0.66 -8.51 -16.20
C ASP A 163 2.11 -8.75 -15.84
N ASP A 164 2.67 -7.77 -15.12
CA ASP A 164 3.88 -7.87 -14.34
C ASP A 164 3.56 -8.90 -13.22
N GLY A 165 3.35 -10.15 -13.64
CA GLY A 165 3.03 -11.29 -12.82
C GLY A 165 4.17 -11.44 -11.84
N VAL A 166 3.94 -11.05 -10.60
CA VAL A 166 4.97 -11.10 -9.57
C VAL A 166 5.22 -12.57 -9.25
N VAL A 167 6.46 -13.03 -9.40
CA VAL A 167 6.88 -14.40 -9.06
C VAL A 167 7.73 -14.42 -7.81
N TYR A 168 7.54 -15.49 -7.05
CA TYR A 168 8.10 -15.79 -5.74
C TYR A 168 9.44 -16.53 -5.89
N ILE A 169 10.48 -16.08 -5.17
CA ILE A 169 11.85 -16.66 -5.23
C ILE A 169 12.44 -16.68 -3.84
#